data_AF-A0AAQ3G8I2-F1
#
_entry.id   AF-A0AAQ3G8I2-F1
#
_cell.length_a   1.000
_cell.length_b   1.000
_cell.length_c   1.000
_cell.angle_alpha   90.00
_cell.angle_beta   90.00
_cell.angle_gamma   90.00
#
_symmetry.space_group_name_H-M   'P 1'
#
loop_
_entity.id
_entity.type
_entity.pdbx_description
1 polymer ?
#
loop_
_entity_poly.entity_id
_entity_poly.type
_entity_poly.pdbx_seq_one_letter_code
_entity_poly.pdbx_strand_id
1 'polypeptide(L)'
;MNSHEIEFCWRMRQPMVAEVSIEPLVAPTIDGLQGSVLDPSLAKAIVRISPYANMSCGDQIVLSWEGLDIEGFAYQYESVRFISQVQVGKDVIFVIKAMHVAALDGGSLEVYWTLQSASAPKAVESARLQLSVGDVGPHLLAPQIEGSVNGALEPSRVVEGTLVTLQPYARMSAGDRIMLSWHGDASPEIFTDSLKVEACAVAQSLSFWVPASYVEAHRGGEVVVAYRVEQRCGAIRTSEPATVFIGPAVRAELAAPDIVGAIDDVLSVKDSIEGVSILIEDPLVQEDELVYLKCDGDFFSHRDDLEITRETAGQPVSFIVPHRFWREHHGTTVEIAYTIERLDDTSQQSAVRRISIVA
;
A
#
# COMPACT_ATOMS: atom_id res chain seq x y z
N MET A 1 29.60 5.65 -86.97
CA MET A 1 28.53 6.61 -86.59
C MET A 1 27.83 6.01 -85.40
N ASN A 2 28.35 6.25 -84.19
CA ASN A 2 27.76 5.77 -82.95
C ASN A 2 27.16 6.97 -82.25
N SER A 3 25.84 6.99 -82.19
CA SER A 3 25.03 8.01 -81.55
C SER A 3 25.24 7.98 -80.04
N HIS A 4 25.55 9.13 -79.46
CA HIS A 4 25.71 9.31 -78.02
C HIS A 4 24.34 9.29 -77.32
N GLU A 5 24.14 8.34 -76.41
CA GLU A 5 23.11 8.44 -75.37
C GLU A 5 23.64 9.30 -74.22
N ILE A 6 22.88 10.35 -73.88
CA ILE A 6 23.14 11.23 -72.74
C ILE A 6 22.38 10.66 -71.55
N GLU A 7 23.06 9.97 -70.65
CA GLU A 7 22.49 9.59 -69.35
C GLU A 7 22.42 10.82 -68.44
N PHE A 8 21.19 11.23 -68.11
CA PHE A 8 20.94 12.23 -67.08
C PHE A 8 21.08 11.57 -65.70
N CYS A 9 22.25 11.69 -65.08
CA CYS A 9 22.44 11.33 -63.67
C CYS A 9 21.69 12.33 -62.77
N TRP A 10 20.48 12.00 -62.33
CA TRP A 10 19.84 12.66 -61.20
C TRP A 10 20.57 12.27 -59.91
N ARG A 11 21.57 13.06 -59.50
CA ARG A 11 22.07 13.04 -58.12
C ARG A 11 20.99 13.66 -57.22
N MET A 12 20.14 12.82 -56.64
CA MET A 12 19.40 13.20 -55.44
C MET A 12 20.43 13.57 -54.36
N ARG A 13 20.63 14.87 -54.12
CA ARG A 13 21.21 15.33 -52.87
C ARG A 13 20.22 14.92 -51.79
N GLN A 14 20.52 13.84 -51.07
CA GLN A 14 19.90 13.62 -49.77
C GLN A 14 20.13 14.89 -48.96
N PRO A 15 19.08 15.56 -48.45
CA PRO A 15 19.31 16.55 -47.43
C PRO A 15 19.98 15.82 -46.27
N MET A 16 21.20 16.21 -45.97
CA MET A 16 21.87 15.85 -44.73
C MET A 16 20.96 16.40 -43.64
N VAL A 17 20.09 15.54 -43.09
CA VAL A 17 19.40 15.84 -41.84
C VAL A 17 20.54 15.93 -40.85
N ALA A 18 20.93 17.17 -40.53
CA ALA A 18 21.80 17.40 -39.39
C ALA A 18 21.09 16.73 -38.23
N GLU A 19 21.69 15.67 -37.68
CA GLU A 19 21.31 15.17 -36.37
C GLU A 19 21.54 16.35 -35.43
N VAL A 20 20.47 17.09 -35.12
CA VAL A 20 20.49 18.13 -34.11
C VAL A 20 20.89 17.40 -32.84
N SER A 21 22.13 17.63 -32.41
CA SER A 21 22.60 17.20 -31.11
C SER A 21 21.75 17.96 -30.08
N ILE A 22 20.68 17.33 -29.60
CA ILE A 22 19.86 17.89 -28.52
C ILE A 22 20.73 17.77 -27.27
N GLU A 23 21.19 18.91 -26.75
CA GLU A 23 21.84 18.94 -25.44
C GLU A 23 20.90 18.29 -24.40
N PRO A 24 21.42 17.46 -23.48
CA PRO A 24 20.59 16.80 -22.49
C PRO A 24 19.89 17.85 -21.62
N LEU A 25 18.57 17.72 -21.50
CA LEU A 25 17.76 18.62 -20.68
C LEU A 25 18.15 18.47 -19.21
N VAL A 26 18.41 19.59 -18.55
CA VAL A 26 18.88 19.62 -17.15
C VAL A 26 17.71 19.40 -16.19
N ALA A 27 18.01 18.77 -15.05
CA ALA A 27 17.05 18.54 -13.98
C ALA A 27 16.44 19.86 -13.46
N PRO A 28 15.19 19.84 -12.99
CA PRO A 28 14.60 21.00 -12.34
C PRO A 28 15.30 21.28 -11.00
N THR A 29 15.15 22.50 -10.49
CA THR A 29 15.63 22.90 -9.15
C THR A 29 14.45 23.26 -8.26
N ILE A 30 14.61 23.13 -6.94
CA ILE A 30 13.60 23.54 -5.96
C ILE A 30 14.15 24.70 -5.13
N ASP A 31 13.38 25.77 -5.01
CA ASP A 31 13.78 26.96 -4.26
C ASP A 31 14.01 26.66 -2.79
N GLY A 32 15.15 27.12 -2.27
CA GLY A 32 15.48 26.97 -0.84
C GLY A 32 15.86 25.54 -0.43
N LEU A 33 15.90 24.59 -1.36
CA LEU A 33 16.37 23.24 -1.10
C LEU A 33 17.86 23.26 -0.72
N GLN A 34 18.19 22.68 0.43
CA GLN A 34 19.56 22.49 0.89
C GLN A 34 19.86 20.99 0.96
N GLY A 35 20.90 20.54 0.25
CA GLY A 35 21.23 19.12 0.17
C GLY A 35 20.19 18.33 -0.65
N SER A 36 19.78 17.17 -0.12
CA SER A 36 18.91 16.22 -0.84
C SER A 36 17.67 15.81 -0.04
N VAL A 37 17.26 16.63 0.94
CA VAL A 37 16.08 16.39 1.78
C VAL A 37 15.09 17.53 1.61
N LEU A 38 13.83 17.20 1.31
CA LEU A 38 12.72 18.13 1.23
C LEU A 38 11.90 18.07 2.53
N ASP A 39 11.59 19.22 3.10
CA ASP A 39 10.75 19.31 4.31
C ASP A 39 9.28 19.00 3.97
N PRO A 40 8.65 17.97 4.58
CA PRO A 40 7.27 17.55 4.31
C PRO A 40 6.24 18.60 4.75
N SER A 41 6.61 19.50 5.65
CA SER A 41 5.72 20.53 6.22
C SER A 41 5.64 21.81 5.37
N LEU A 42 6.35 21.86 4.23
CA LEU A 42 6.34 23.02 3.35
C LEU A 42 4.92 23.36 2.87
N ALA A 43 4.50 24.60 3.09
CA ALA A 43 3.21 25.11 2.59
C ALA A 43 3.12 25.07 1.05
N LYS A 44 4.28 25.12 0.37
CA LYS A 44 4.44 24.92 -1.07
C LYS A 44 5.90 24.66 -1.42
N ALA A 45 6.14 23.93 -2.51
CA ALA A 45 7.45 23.85 -3.16
C ALA A 45 7.43 24.66 -4.48
N ILE A 46 8.48 25.44 -4.72
CA ILE A 46 8.63 26.19 -5.97
C ILE A 46 9.69 25.50 -6.81
N VAL A 47 9.26 24.92 -7.93
CA VAL A 47 10.14 24.22 -8.86
C VAL A 47 10.51 25.16 -10.01
N ARG A 48 11.80 25.26 -10.34
CA ARG A 48 12.31 26.09 -11.43
C ARG A 48 12.99 25.24 -12.49
N ILE A 49 12.59 25.47 -13.73
CA ILE A 49 13.25 24.96 -14.93
C ILE A 49 13.93 26.13 -15.62
N SER A 50 15.26 26.09 -15.71
CA SER A 50 16.04 27.12 -16.40
C SER A 50 15.76 27.10 -17.91
N PRO A 51 16.01 28.21 -18.63
CA PRO A 51 15.90 28.26 -20.09
C PRO A 51 16.71 27.13 -20.73
N TYR A 52 16.09 26.40 -21.65
CA TYR A 52 16.69 25.28 -22.36
C TYR A 52 17.01 25.64 -23.82
N ALA A 53 17.86 24.85 -24.44
CA ALA A 53 18.25 25.05 -25.83
C ALA A 53 17.03 25.01 -26.76
N ASN A 54 16.93 25.97 -27.67
CA ASN A 54 15.82 26.12 -28.63
C ASN A 54 14.44 26.35 -27.99
N MET A 55 14.38 26.83 -26.74
CA MET A 55 13.14 27.23 -26.08
C MET A 55 12.30 28.16 -26.95
N SER A 56 11.08 27.75 -27.26
CA SER A 56 10.23 28.39 -28.24
C SER A 56 8.83 28.63 -27.70
N CYS A 57 8.17 29.68 -28.19
CA CYS A 57 6.76 29.92 -27.87
C CYS A 57 5.90 28.75 -28.37
N GLY A 58 5.01 28.26 -27.52
CA GLY A 58 4.16 27.10 -27.79
C GLY A 58 4.74 25.76 -27.33
N ASP A 59 5.99 25.72 -26.87
CA ASP A 59 6.52 24.52 -26.21
C ASP A 59 5.66 24.14 -25.01
N GLN A 60 5.38 22.85 -24.86
CA GLN A 60 4.68 22.28 -23.73
C GLN A 60 5.66 21.57 -22.81
N ILE A 61 5.56 21.86 -21.52
CA ILE A 61 6.33 21.24 -20.46
C ILE A 61 5.36 20.51 -19.53
N VAL A 62 5.62 19.22 -19.31
CA VAL A 62 4.97 18.42 -18.28
C VAL A 62 5.98 18.21 -17.16
N LEU A 63 5.71 18.75 -15.97
CA LEU A 63 6.49 18.48 -14.77
C LEU A 63 5.92 17.23 -14.11
N SER A 64 6.76 16.22 -13.92
CA SER A 64 6.45 14.99 -13.19
C SER A 64 6.98 15.10 -11.76
N TRP A 65 6.10 14.86 -10.79
CA TRP A 65 6.36 14.81 -9.36
C TRP A 65 5.96 13.42 -8.89
N GLU A 66 6.93 12.53 -8.77
CA GLU A 66 6.69 11.11 -8.55
C GLU A 66 7.53 10.62 -7.38
N GLY A 67 6.99 9.74 -6.56
CA GLY A 67 7.69 9.31 -5.38
C GLY A 67 7.04 8.13 -4.69
N LEU A 68 7.61 7.77 -3.55
CA LEU A 68 7.10 6.76 -2.66
C LEU A 68 6.83 7.41 -1.30
N ASP A 69 5.73 7.07 -0.65
CA ASP A 69 5.50 7.42 0.75
C ASP A 69 6.30 6.52 1.70
N ILE A 70 6.12 6.72 3.01
CA ILE A 70 6.77 5.92 4.06
C ILE A 70 6.42 4.42 3.99
N GLU A 71 5.29 4.06 3.41
CA GLU A 71 4.83 2.66 3.26
C GLU A 71 5.24 2.05 1.92
N GLY A 72 5.92 2.83 1.07
CA GLY A 72 6.38 2.38 -0.24
C GLY A 72 5.29 2.45 -1.31
N PHE A 73 4.17 3.12 -1.07
CA PHE A 73 3.15 3.33 -2.09
C PHE A 73 3.53 4.47 -3.02
N ALA A 74 3.28 4.27 -4.31
CA ALA A 74 3.59 5.25 -5.33
C ALA A 74 2.62 6.43 -5.28
N TYR A 75 3.18 7.64 -5.29
CA TYR A 75 2.45 8.88 -5.47
C TYR A 75 2.89 9.55 -6.77
N GLN A 76 1.93 9.96 -7.57
CA GLN A 76 2.19 10.64 -8.85
C GLN A 76 1.34 11.89 -8.97
N TYR A 77 2.00 12.99 -9.34
CA TYR A 77 1.37 14.25 -9.65
C TYR A 77 2.05 14.88 -10.87
N GLU A 78 1.23 15.37 -11.81
CA GLU A 78 1.74 16.09 -12.98
C GLU A 78 1.19 17.51 -13.04
N SER A 79 2.01 18.41 -13.58
CA SER A 79 1.62 19.79 -13.86
C SER A 79 2.07 20.20 -15.26
N VAL A 80 1.15 20.76 -16.05
CA VAL A 80 1.43 21.15 -17.44
C VAL A 80 1.52 22.66 -17.56
N ARG A 81 2.50 23.14 -18.33
CA ARG A 81 2.61 24.54 -18.75
C ARG A 81 2.99 24.67 -20.22
N PHE A 82 2.60 25.81 -20.80
CA PHE A 82 3.01 26.22 -22.14
C PHE A 82 3.92 27.45 -22.05
N ILE A 83 4.92 27.51 -22.93
CA ILE A 83 5.80 28.66 -23.06
C ILE A 83 5.11 29.75 -23.87
N SER A 84 4.86 30.90 -23.24
CA SER A 84 4.39 32.10 -23.94
C SER A 84 5.56 32.89 -24.53
N GLN A 85 5.29 33.79 -25.48
CA GLN A 85 6.32 34.61 -26.11
C GLN A 85 7.17 35.42 -25.12
N VAL A 86 6.57 35.93 -24.03
CA VAL A 86 7.28 36.71 -23.00
C VAL A 86 8.14 35.82 -22.08
N GLN A 87 7.83 34.53 -22.02
CA GLN A 87 8.50 33.53 -21.19
C GLN A 87 9.74 32.91 -21.89
N VAL A 88 9.86 33.07 -23.21
CA VAL A 88 11.03 32.59 -23.98
C VAL A 88 12.32 33.16 -23.38
N GLY A 89 13.27 32.28 -23.07
CA GLY A 89 14.56 32.64 -22.47
C GLY A 89 14.50 32.95 -20.97
N LYS A 90 13.40 32.64 -20.27
CA LYS A 90 13.23 32.85 -18.83
C LYS A 90 12.83 31.58 -18.09
N ASP A 91 13.17 31.51 -16.80
CA ASP A 91 12.82 30.40 -15.92
C ASP A 91 11.32 30.09 -15.90
N VAL A 92 10.98 28.83 -16.08
CA VAL A 92 9.62 28.32 -15.96
C VAL A 92 9.40 27.87 -14.53
N ILE A 93 8.41 28.46 -13.87
CA ILE A 93 8.14 28.23 -12.44
C ILE A 93 6.91 27.36 -12.28
N PHE A 94 7.00 26.30 -11.49
CA PHE A 94 5.85 25.52 -11.02
C PHE A 94 5.68 25.71 -9.51
N VAL A 95 4.42 25.74 -9.05
CA VAL A 95 4.10 25.87 -7.63
C VAL A 95 3.35 24.61 -7.21
N ILE A 96 4.01 23.78 -6.41
CA ILE A 96 3.49 22.53 -5.90
C ILE A 96 2.87 22.78 -4.53
N LYS A 97 1.60 22.38 -4.36
CA LYS A 97 0.84 22.57 -3.12
C LYS A 97 1.33 21.63 -2.02
N ALA A 98 1.18 22.06 -0.77
CA ALA A 98 1.57 21.30 0.43
C ALA A 98 1.14 19.82 0.41
N MET A 99 -0.08 19.52 -0.02
CA MET A 99 -0.59 18.14 -0.04
C MET A 99 0.25 17.17 -0.89
N HIS A 100 0.87 17.64 -1.98
CA HIS A 100 1.73 16.79 -2.82
C HIS A 100 3.11 16.54 -2.18
N VAL A 101 3.55 17.44 -1.30
CA VAL A 101 4.79 17.30 -0.54
C VAL A 101 4.55 16.39 0.66
N ALA A 102 3.50 16.66 1.43
CA ALA A 102 3.12 15.88 2.61
C ALA A 102 2.74 14.42 2.27
N ALA A 103 2.21 14.16 1.08
CA ALA A 103 1.89 12.80 0.64
C ALA A 103 3.12 11.88 0.51
N LEU A 104 4.33 12.43 0.50
CA LEU A 104 5.59 11.68 0.37
C LEU A 104 6.39 11.65 1.67
N ASP A 105 5.82 12.11 2.80
CA ASP A 105 6.52 12.17 4.09
C ASP A 105 7.10 10.80 4.49
N GLY A 106 8.32 10.81 5.02
CA GLY A 106 9.11 9.62 5.34
C GLY A 106 9.64 8.82 4.14
N GLY A 107 9.33 9.26 2.92
CA GLY A 107 9.60 8.53 1.69
C GLY A 107 10.61 9.19 0.75
N SER A 108 10.32 9.18 -0.55
CA SER A 108 11.23 9.69 -1.58
C SER A 108 10.50 10.43 -2.69
N LEU A 109 11.23 11.31 -3.37
CA LEU A 109 10.72 12.14 -4.45
C LEU A 109 11.71 12.18 -5.62
N GLU A 110 11.17 11.99 -6.81
CA GLU A 110 11.79 12.21 -8.09
C GLU A 110 11.04 13.32 -8.84
N VAL A 111 11.77 14.36 -9.25
CA VAL A 111 11.24 15.48 -10.02
C VAL A 111 11.96 15.60 -11.34
N TYR A 112 11.21 15.57 -12.43
CA TYR A 112 11.74 15.75 -13.78
C TYR A 112 10.68 16.40 -14.66
N TRP A 113 11.06 16.77 -15.88
CA TRP A 113 10.12 17.36 -16.82
C TRP A 113 10.32 16.81 -18.22
N THR A 114 9.22 16.80 -18.96
CA THR A 114 9.15 16.33 -20.33
C THR A 114 8.81 17.48 -21.26
N LEU A 115 9.67 17.71 -22.26
CA LEU A 115 9.48 18.70 -23.31
C LEU A 115 8.74 18.09 -24.50
N GLN A 116 7.65 18.73 -24.90
CA GLN A 116 6.97 18.51 -26.17
C GLN A 116 7.02 19.82 -26.97
N SER A 117 7.68 19.80 -28.12
CA SER A 117 7.87 20.99 -28.96
C SER A 117 7.54 20.68 -30.41
N ALA A 118 7.00 21.66 -31.14
CA ALA A 118 6.73 21.51 -32.58
C ALA A 118 8.01 21.23 -33.39
N SER A 119 9.18 21.66 -32.89
CA SER A 119 10.48 21.38 -33.52
C SER A 119 11.06 20.00 -33.18
N ALA A 120 10.43 19.24 -32.27
CA ALA A 120 10.89 17.92 -31.84
C ALA A 120 9.79 16.86 -32.06
N PRO A 121 10.00 15.86 -32.94
CA PRO A 121 8.97 14.86 -33.23
C PRO A 121 8.72 13.87 -32.09
N LYS A 122 9.58 13.84 -31.07
CA LYS A 122 9.44 13.00 -29.88
C LYS A 122 9.60 13.86 -28.63
N ALA A 123 8.85 13.48 -27.59
CA ALA A 123 9.03 14.06 -26.27
C ALA A 123 10.43 13.75 -25.74
N VAL A 124 11.04 14.72 -25.05
CA VAL A 124 12.38 14.61 -24.48
C VAL A 124 12.30 14.82 -22.98
N GLU A 125 12.82 13.89 -22.19
CA GLU A 125 12.88 13.99 -20.72
C GLU A 125 14.14 14.73 -20.26
N SER A 126 14.03 15.42 -19.14
CA SER A 126 15.17 15.94 -18.39
C SER A 126 15.90 14.89 -17.58
N ALA A 127 17.09 15.23 -17.13
CA ALA A 127 17.67 14.59 -15.95
C ALA A 127 16.68 14.69 -14.75
N ARG A 128 16.79 13.74 -13.83
CA ARG A 128 15.90 13.61 -12.67
C ARG A 128 16.56 14.18 -11.42
N LEU A 129 15.82 14.99 -10.67
CA LEU A 129 16.19 15.42 -9.32
C LEU A 129 15.64 14.42 -8.31
N GLN A 130 16.53 13.77 -7.57
CA GLN A 130 16.22 12.71 -6.60
C GLN A 130 16.39 13.21 -5.17
N LEU A 131 15.36 13.08 -4.34
CA LEU A 131 15.27 13.63 -2.99
C LEU A 131 14.69 12.61 -2.00
N SER A 132 15.10 12.75 -0.75
CA SER A 132 14.39 12.19 0.41
C SER A 132 13.38 13.22 0.92
N VAL A 133 12.26 12.78 1.49
CA VAL A 133 11.25 13.68 2.03
C VAL A 133 11.10 13.40 3.53
N GLY A 134 11.31 14.41 4.35
CA GLY A 134 11.27 14.27 5.81
C GLY A 134 12.32 13.32 6.37
N ASP A 135 11.94 12.62 7.43
CA ASP A 135 12.80 11.67 8.14
C ASP A 135 12.68 10.28 7.51
N VAL A 136 13.58 9.99 6.57
CA VAL A 136 13.63 8.67 5.91
C VAL A 136 14.40 7.69 6.78
N GLY A 137 13.77 6.56 7.10
CA GLY A 137 14.40 5.47 7.85
C GLY A 137 15.67 4.93 7.18
N PRO A 138 16.67 4.47 7.96
CA PRO A 138 17.93 3.96 7.41
C PRO A 138 17.76 2.61 6.69
N HIS A 139 16.76 1.83 7.09
CA HIS A 139 16.48 0.50 6.55
C HIS A 139 15.37 0.54 5.49
N LEU A 140 15.34 -0.50 4.65
CA LEU A 140 14.24 -0.73 3.72
C LEU A 140 13.03 -1.29 4.49
N LEU A 141 11.85 -1.16 3.91
CA LEU A 141 10.63 -1.71 4.51
C LEU A 141 10.72 -3.23 4.66
N ALA A 142 10.18 -3.74 5.77
CA ALA A 142 10.07 -5.17 5.98
C ALA A 142 9.24 -5.81 4.86
N PRO A 143 9.58 -7.04 4.43
CA PRO A 143 8.78 -7.75 3.46
C PRO A 143 7.42 -8.15 4.05
N GLN A 144 6.38 -8.21 3.21
CA GLN A 144 5.07 -8.74 3.58
C GLN A 144 4.99 -10.23 3.25
N ILE A 145 4.45 -11.03 4.17
CA ILE A 145 4.25 -12.48 3.98
C ILE A 145 2.76 -12.73 3.75
N GLU A 146 2.42 -13.22 2.56
CA GLU A 146 1.03 -13.48 2.18
C GLU A 146 0.43 -14.60 3.04
N GLY A 147 -0.82 -14.41 3.46
CA GLY A 147 -1.54 -15.36 4.32
C GLY A 147 -1.17 -15.27 5.81
N SER A 148 -0.21 -14.42 6.20
CA SER A 148 0.07 -14.16 7.61
C SER A 148 -1.04 -13.34 8.26
N VAL A 149 -1.44 -13.71 9.47
CA VAL A 149 -2.52 -13.10 10.25
C VAL A 149 -2.03 -12.91 11.68
N ASN A 150 -2.06 -11.67 12.18
CA ASN A 150 -1.59 -11.31 13.52
C ASN A 150 -0.19 -11.86 13.85
N GLY A 151 0.72 -11.80 12.87
CA GLY A 151 2.09 -12.28 13.03
C GLY A 151 2.25 -13.80 13.04
N ALA A 152 1.22 -14.55 12.63
CA ALA A 152 1.30 -16.01 12.48
C ALA A 152 0.97 -16.45 11.05
N LEU A 153 1.53 -17.57 10.61
CA LEU A 153 1.27 -18.22 9.33
C LEU A 153 0.94 -19.68 9.59
N GLU A 154 -0.32 -20.06 9.42
CA GLU A 154 -0.76 -21.45 9.61
C GLU A 154 -0.40 -22.27 8.36
N PRO A 155 0.47 -23.30 8.46
CA PRO A 155 0.92 -24.01 7.26
C PRO A 155 -0.20 -24.74 6.50
N SER A 156 -1.29 -25.14 7.18
CA SER A 156 -2.43 -25.76 6.49
C SER A 156 -3.17 -24.82 5.54
N ARG A 157 -2.92 -23.51 5.62
CA ARG A 157 -3.48 -22.50 4.70
C ARG A 157 -2.57 -22.19 3.52
N VAL A 158 -1.31 -22.65 3.55
CA VAL A 158 -0.27 -22.38 2.54
C VAL A 158 0.38 -23.68 2.08
N VAL A 159 -0.44 -24.67 1.72
CA VAL A 159 0.02 -26.03 1.41
C VAL A 159 0.87 -26.08 0.13
N GLU A 160 0.73 -25.11 -0.77
CA GLU A 160 1.60 -24.93 -1.93
C GLU A 160 2.85 -24.08 -1.65
N GLY A 161 2.81 -23.25 -0.61
CA GLY A 161 3.79 -22.24 -0.29
C GLY A 161 3.16 -20.87 -0.07
N THR A 162 4.01 -19.86 0.17
CA THR A 162 3.57 -18.48 0.38
C THR A 162 4.41 -17.52 -0.46
N LEU A 163 3.80 -16.38 -0.81
CA LEU A 163 4.49 -15.27 -1.47
C LEU A 163 5.04 -14.31 -0.42
N VAL A 164 6.31 -13.95 -0.58
CA VAL A 164 6.95 -12.87 0.17
C VAL A 164 7.08 -11.67 -0.76
N THR A 165 6.39 -10.58 -0.45
CA THR A 165 6.32 -9.36 -1.25
C THR A 165 7.19 -8.26 -0.65
N LEU A 166 7.84 -7.48 -1.50
CA LEU A 166 8.66 -6.34 -1.16
C LEU A 166 8.07 -5.11 -1.85
N GLN A 167 7.82 -4.05 -1.10
CA GLN A 167 7.42 -2.77 -1.69
C GLN A 167 8.58 -2.15 -2.49
N PRO A 168 8.28 -1.34 -3.52
CA PRO A 168 9.32 -0.59 -4.21
C PRO A 168 10.05 0.31 -3.20
N TYR A 169 11.32 0.60 -3.49
CA TYR A 169 12.18 1.36 -2.58
C TYR A 169 12.80 2.57 -3.27
N ALA A 170 13.16 3.57 -2.46
CA ALA A 170 13.78 4.80 -2.95
C ALA A 170 15.02 4.48 -3.81
N ARG A 171 15.07 5.07 -5.01
CA ARG A 171 16.14 4.87 -6.02
C ARG A 171 16.29 3.42 -6.49
N MET A 172 15.17 2.68 -6.53
CA MET A 172 15.10 1.37 -7.20
C MET A 172 15.51 1.51 -8.66
N SER A 173 16.46 0.66 -9.09
CA SER A 173 17.03 0.77 -10.42
C SER A 173 17.21 -0.59 -11.10
N ALA A 174 17.06 -0.60 -12.42
CA ALA A 174 17.32 -1.80 -13.20
C ALA A 174 18.76 -2.28 -13.01
N GLY A 175 18.92 -3.51 -12.56
CA GLY A 175 20.18 -4.18 -12.26
C GLY A 175 20.57 -4.19 -10.79
N ASP A 176 19.77 -3.60 -9.91
CA ASP A 176 19.85 -3.92 -8.48
C ASP A 176 19.67 -5.43 -8.27
N ARG A 177 20.42 -6.01 -7.33
CA ARG A 177 20.31 -7.42 -6.94
C ARG A 177 19.70 -7.52 -5.56
N ILE A 178 18.58 -8.21 -5.46
CA ILE A 178 17.88 -8.46 -4.21
C ILE A 178 18.18 -9.88 -3.77
N MET A 179 18.47 -10.08 -2.49
CA MET A 179 18.62 -11.39 -1.89
C MET A 179 17.70 -11.50 -0.67
N LEU A 180 16.74 -12.43 -0.75
CA LEU A 180 15.82 -12.76 0.33
C LEU A 180 16.42 -13.88 1.19
N SER A 181 16.16 -13.82 2.49
CA SER A 181 16.44 -14.90 3.44
C SER A 181 15.24 -15.18 4.33
N TRP A 182 14.98 -16.47 4.56
CA TRP A 182 13.96 -17.01 5.45
C TRP A 182 14.62 -18.08 6.33
N HIS A 183 14.57 -17.89 7.64
CA HIS A 183 15.19 -18.78 8.62
C HIS A 183 14.52 -18.64 9.99
N GLY A 184 14.66 -19.66 10.84
CA GLY A 184 14.20 -19.61 12.22
C GLY A 184 14.91 -20.64 13.09
N ASP A 185 14.65 -20.62 14.40
CA ASP A 185 15.36 -21.48 15.35
C ASP A 185 14.78 -22.91 15.43
N ALA A 186 13.55 -23.11 14.95
CA ALA A 186 12.89 -24.42 14.99
C ALA A 186 13.50 -25.45 14.02
N SER A 187 14.22 -25.00 12.99
CA SER A 187 14.86 -25.86 12.01
C SER A 187 16.16 -25.24 11.46
N PRO A 188 17.19 -26.03 11.13
CA PRO A 188 18.39 -25.53 10.48
C PRO A 188 18.18 -25.23 8.99
N GLU A 189 17.01 -25.52 8.41
CA GLU A 189 16.73 -25.24 7.00
C GLU A 189 16.64 -23.73 6.77
N ILE A 190 17.39 -23.23 5.80
CA ILE A 190 17.39 -21.82 5.42
C ILE A 190 16.98 -21.75 3.96
N PHE A 191 15.96 -20.93 3.66
CA PHE A 191 15.64 -20.59 2.30
C PHE A 191 16.26 -19.25 1.94
N THR A 192 16.94 -19.21 0.80
CA THR A 192 17.45 -17.98 0.20
C THR A 192 17.16 -17.98 -1.28
N ASP A 193 16.80 -16.82 -1.81
CA ASP A 193 16.62 -16.63 -3.24
C ASP A 193 17.11 -15.24 -3.65
N SER A 194 17.37 -15.05 -4.94
CA SER A 194 17.87 -13.79 -5.49
C SER A 194 17.14 -13.38 -6.76
N LEU A 195 16.84 -12.09 -6.85
CA LEU A 195 16.18 -11.48 -7.99
C LEU A 195 17.01 -10.30 -8.50
N LYS A 196 17.14 -10.18 -9.82
CA LYS A 196 17.71 -8.98 -10.46
C LYS A 196 16.57 -8.11 -10.94
N VAL A 197 16.56 -6.84 -10.52
CA VAL A 197 15.55 -5.88 -10.97
C VAL A 197 15.77 -5.58 -12.45
N GLU A 198 14.74 -5.72 -13.27
CA GLU A 198 14.76 -5.31 -14.68
C GLU A 198 13.97 -4.02 -14.88
N ALA A 199 14.17 -3.35 -16.01
CA ALA A 199 13.53 -2.05 -16.28
C ALA A 199 12.00 -2.08 -16.18
N CYS A 200 11.37 -3.21 -16.52
CA CYS A 200 9.92 -3.38 -16.42
C CYS A 200 9.40 -3.52 -14.98
N ALA A 201 10.27 -3.76 -14.00
CA ALA A 201 9.89 -3.98 -12.59
C ALA A 201 10.25 -2.80 -11.69
N VAL A 202 10.89 -1.76 -12.23
CA VAL A 202 11.20 -0.53 -11.47
C VAL A 202 9.88 0.11 -11.02
N ALA A 203 9.85 0.55 -9.77
CA ALA A 203 8.67 1.11 -9.10
C ALA A 203 7.48 0.15 -8.93
N GLN A 204 7.69 -1.16 -9.12
CA GLN A 204 6.70 -2.18 -8.81
C GLN A 204 7.10 -2.98 -7.57
N SER A 205 6.11 -3.52 -6.88
CA SER A 205 6.35 -4.52 -5.83
C SER A 205 6.97 -5.77 -6.45
N LEU A 206 7.90 -6.38 -5.72
CA LEU A 206 8.59 -7.59 -6.14
C LEU A 206 8.20 -8.74 -5.22
N SER A 207 8.31 -9.97 -5.71
CA SER A 207 7.90 -11.12 -4.92
C SER A 207 8.80 -12.33 -5.09
N PHE A 208 8.84 -13.15 -4.05
CA PHE A 208 9.54 -14.42 -3.99
C PHE A 208 8.58 -15.51 -3.54
N TRP A 209 8.63 -16.66 -4.19
CA TRP A 209 7.87 -17.82 -3.77
C TRP A 209 8.67 -18.64 -2.75
N VAL A 210 8.11 -18.82 -1.56
CA VAL A 210 8.67 -19.69 -0.51
C VAL A 210 7.91 -21.02 -0.53
N PRO A 211 8.57 -22.14 -0.87
CA PRO A 211 7.93 -23.45 -0.90
C PRO A 211 7.38 -23.87 0.47
N ALA A 212 6.24 -24.56 0.47
CA ALA A 212 5.61 -25.07 1.69
C ALA A 212 6.54 -25.92 2.56
N SER A 213 7.52 -26.62 1.98
CA SER A 213 8.50 -27.40 2.76
C SER A 213 9.29 -26.55 3.75
N TYR A 214 9.66 -25.32 3.38
CA TYR A 214 10.39 -24.41 4.27
C TYR A 214 9.49 -23.78 5.32
N VAL A 215 8.21 -23.56 5.01
CA VAL A 215 7.21 -23.15 6.00
C VAL A 215 7.05 -24.29 7.02
N GLU A 216 6.76 -25.50 6.55
CA GLU A 216 6.53 -26.66 7.41
C GLU A 216 7.72 -27.07 8.26
N ALA A 217 8.95 -26.93 7.74
CA ALA A 217 10.16 -27.19 8.50
C ALA A 217 10.23 -26.36 9.78
N HIS A 218 9.63 -25.18 9.80
CA HIS A 218 9.66 -24.25 10.94
C HIS A 218 8.39 -24.30 11.81
N ARG A 219 7.50 -25.29 11.60
CA ARG A 219 6.25 -25.41 12.35
C ARG A 219 6.47 -25.36 13.87
N GLY A 220 5.65 -24.55 14.55
CA GLY A 220 5.69 -24.32 15.99
C GLY A 220 6.80 -23.37 16.44
N GLY A 221 7.57 -22.78 15.51
CA GLY A 221 8.61 -21.81 15.79
C GLY A 221 8.39 -20.46 15.11
N GLU A 222 9.29 -19.54 15.39
CA GLU A 222 9.34 -18.22 14.78
C GLU A 222 10.32 -18.22 13.60
N VAL A 223 9.95 -17.52 12.54
CA VAL A 223 10.77 -17.28 11.36
C VAL A 223 11.02 -15.79 11.22
N VAL A 224 12.26 -15.46 10.87
CA VAL A 224 12.70 -14.13 10.44
C VAL A 224 12.89 -14.11 8.93
N VAL A 225 12.21 -13.18 8.27
CA VAL A 225 12.27 -12.94 6.83
C VAL A 225 12.80 -11.54 6.58
N ALA A 226 13.90 -11.43 5.85
CA ALA A 226 14.53 -10.16 5.53
C ALA A 226 15.20 -10.22 4.15
N TYR A 227 15.44 -9.06 3.56
CA TYR A 227 16.15 -8.96 2.30
C TYR A 227 17.24 -7.89 2.32
N ARG A 228 18.20 -8.04 1.41
CA ARG A 228 19.19 -7.01 1.10
C ARG A 228 19.15 -6.63 -0.37
N VAL A 229 19.40 -5.36 -0.64
CA VAL A 229 19.53 -4.80 -1.99
C VAL A 229 20.97 -4.37 -2.20
N GLU A 230 21.61 -4.96 -3.19
CA GLU A 230 22.91 -4.53 -3.72
C GLU A 230 22.66 -3.70 -4.98
N GLN A 231 22.91 -2.39 -4.86
CA GLN A 231 22.75 -1.45 -5.96
C GLN A 231 23.99 -1.48 -6.87
N ARG A 232 23.84 -1.10 -8.15
CA ARG A 232 24.97 -1.07 -9.10
C ARG A 232 26.15 -0.19 -8.67
N CYS A 233 25.89 0.83 -7.85
CA CYS A 233 26.94 1.70 -7.29
C CYS A 233 27.75 1.01 -6.17
N GLY A 234 27.42 -0.23 -5.82
CA GLY A 234 28.04 -1.00 -4.73
C GLY A 234 27.43 -0.73 -3.35
N ALA A 235 26.43 0.16 -3.27
CA ALA A 235 25.72 0.40 -2.02
C ALA A 235 24.88 -0.83 -1.65
N ILE A 236 24.96 -1.23 -0.38
CA ILE A 236 24.17 -2.32 0.18
C ILE A 236 23.19 -1.72 1.18
N ARG A 237 21.92 -2.07 1.05
CA ARG A 237 20.85 -1.69 1.98
C ARG A 237 20.14 -2.95 2.46
N THR A 238 19.76 -2.97 3.73
CA THR A 238 19.01 -4.08 4.34
C THR A 238 17.61 -3.62 4.72
N SER A 239 16.65 -4.54 4.68
CA SER A 239 15.32 -4.32 5.22
C SER A 239 15.29 -4.42 6.73
N GLU A 240 14.26 -3.82 7.32
CA GLU A 240 13.73 -4.30 8.59
C GLU A 240 13.31 -5.78 8.43
N PRO A 241 13.44 -6.60 9.48
CA PRO A 241 12.97 -7.98 9.44
C PRO A 241 11.45 -8.06 9.60
N ALA A 242 10.82 -8.99 8.89
CA ALA A 242 9.48 -9.48 9.19
C ALA A 242 9.59 -10.74 10.03
N THR A 243 8.92 -10.75 11.18
CA THR A 243 8.86 -11.89 12.09
C THR A 243 7.48 -12.55 11.97
N VAL A 244 7.45 -13.87 11.81
CA VAL A 244 6.21 -14.64 11.74
C VAL A 244 6.32 -15.95 12.53
N PHE A 245 5.32 -16.24 13.36
CA PHE A 245 5.17 -17.53 14.01
C PHE A 245 4.52 -18.55 13.06
N ILE A 246 5.10 -19.73 12.91
CA ILE A 246 4.57 -20.76 12.02
C ILE A 246 3.61 -21.66 12.80
N GLY A 247 2.32 -21.37 12.67
CA GLY A 247 1.25 -22.04 13.39
C GLY A 247 0.00 -21.18 13.47
N PRO A 248 -0.94 -21.52 14.36
CA PRO A 248 -2.21 -20.82 14.44
C PRO A 248 -2.01 -19.41 14.99
N ALA A 249 -2.76 -18.46 14.45
CA ALA A 249 -2.80 -17.10 14.97
C ALA A 249 -3.35 -17.11 16.41
N VAL A 250 -2.61 -16.51 17.33
CA VAL A 250 -3.10 -16.27 18.69
C VAL A 250 -4.03 -15.07 18.66
N ARG A 251 -5.26 -15.26 19.12
CA ARG A 251 -6.27 -14.20 19.23
C ARG A 251 -6.68 -14.01 20.69
N ALA A 252 -6.99 -12.78 21.06
CA ALA A 252 -7.61 -12.49 22.33
C ALA A 252 -9.00 -13.15 22.39
N GLU A 253 -9.40 -13.62 23.56
CA GLU A 253 -10.77 -14.09 23.78
C GLU A 253 -11.77 -12.94 23.59
N LEU A 254 -12.88 -13.23 22.94
CA LEU A 254 -13.94 -12.24 22.71
C LEU A 254 -14.79 -12.08 23.98
N ALA A 255 -14.96 -10.84 24.42
CA ALA A 255 -15.81 -10.50 25.55
C ALA A 255 -17.27 -10.87 25.29
N ALA A 256 -18.03 -11.11 26.35
CA ALA A 256 -19.47 -11.33 26.21
C ALA A 256 -20.16 -10.04 25.74
N PRO A 257 -21.24 -10.12 24.95
CA PRO A 257 -21.96 -8.94 24.51
C PRO A 257 -22.66 -8.25 25.68
N ASP A 258 -22.81 -6.94 25.59
CA ASP A 258 -23.56 -6.13 26.54
C ASP A 258 -24.99 -5.91 26.09
N ILE A 259 -25.90 -5.86 27.06
CA ILE A 259 -27.33 -5.68 26.82
C ILE A 259 -27.68 -4.29 27.32
N VAL A 260 -28.07 -3.40 26.41
CA VAL A 260 -28.39 -2.02 26.75
C VAL A 260 -29.62 -2.01 27.66
N GLY A 261 -29.47 -1.44 28.85
CA GLY A 261 -30.53 -1.35 29.86
C GLY A 261 -30.60 -2.53 30.84
N ALA A 262 -29.75 -3.55 30.70
CA ALA A 262 -29.59 -4.57 31.73
C ALA A 262 -28.73 -4.05 32.90
N ILE A 263 -29.12 -4.35 34.13
CA ILE A 263 -28.39 -4.01 35.35
C ILE A 263 -28.16 -5.31 36.13
N ASP A 264 -26.90 -5.58 36.50
CA ASP A 264 -26.51 -6.79 37.24
C ASP A 264 -27.07 -8.09 36.62
N ASP A 265 -26.95 -8.23 35.29
CA ASP A 265 -27.46 -9.37 34.51
C ASP A 265 -29.00 -9.55 34.55
N VAL A 266 -29.73 -8.49 34.91
CA VAL A 266 -31.19 -8.47 34.93
C VAL A 266 -31.71 -7.44 33.93
N LEU A 267 -32.62 -7.87 33.05
CA LEU A 267 -33.30 -7.01 32.09
C LEU A 267 -34.78 -6.92 32.45
N SER A 268 -35.25 -5.70 32.76
CA SER A 268 -36.69 -5.44 32.90
C SER A 268 -37.29 -5.13 31.55
N VAL A 269 -38.38 -5.83 31.22
CA VAL A 269 -39.12 -5.63 29.96
C VAL A 269 -40.35 -4.73 30.16
N LYS A 270 -40.52 -4.16 31.35
CA LYS A 270 -41.58 -3.18 31.62
C LYS A 270 -41.32 -1.94 30.79
N ASP A 271 -42.28 -1.63 29.93
CA ASP A 271 -42.36 -0.40 29.15
C ASP A 271 -41.47 -0.30 27.89
N SER A 272 -40.63 -1.30 27.57
CA SER A 272 -39.87 -1.32 26.30
C SER A 272 -40.68 -1.95 25.17
N ILE A 273 -41.05 -1.19 24.14
CA ILE A 273 -41.74 -1.71 22.94
C ILE A 273 -40.85 -1.77 21.70
N GLU A 274 -39.65 -1.18 21.75
CA GLU A 274 -38.79 -0.95 20.57
C GLU A 274 -37.71 -2.04 20.35
N GLY A 275 -37.77 -3.13 21.10
CA GLY A 275 -36.70 -4.14 21.11
C GLY A 275 -35.58 -3.77 22.08
N VAL A 276 -34.55 -4.61 22.13
CA VAL A 276 -33.41 -4.42 23.04
C VAL A 276 -32.14 -4.49 22.24
N SER A 277 -31.29 -3.48 22.39
CA SER A 277 -30.00 -3.41 21.73
C SER A 277 -28.99 -4.29 22.45
N ILE A 278 -28.30 -5.12 21.67
CA ILE A 278 -27.14 -5.88 22.10
C ILE A 278 -25.91 -5.22 21.48
N LEU A 279 -24.99 -4.77 22.32
CA LEU A 279 -23.79 -4.04 21.95
C LEU A 279 -22.56 -4.92 22.13
N ILE A 280 -21.69 -4.91 21.14
CA ILE A 280 -20.36 -5.50 21.20
C ILE A 280 -19.38 -4.33 21.06
N GLU A 281 -18.75 -3.92 22.16
CA GLU A 281 -17.99 -2.67 22.22
C GLU A 281 -16.67 -2.73 21.44
N ASP A 282 -15.89 -3.80 21.61
CA ASP A 282 -14.60 -3.98 20.94
C ASP A 282 -14.49 -5.36 20.28
N PRO A 283 -15.22 -5.58 19.17
CA PRO A 283 -15.21 -6.86 18.47
C PRO A 283 -13.92 -7.10 17.68
N LEU A 284 -13.07 -6.08 17.52
CA LEU A 284 -11.87 -6.10 16.68
C LEU A 284 -12.17 -6.65 15.27
N VAL A 285 -13.28 -6.23 14.67
CA VAL A 285 -13.73 -6.71 13.35
C VAL A 285 -13.10 -5.92 12.20
N GLN A 286 -12.89 -6.62 11.09
CA GLN A 286 -12.36 -6.07 9.85
C GLN A 286 -13.44 -6.07 8.75
N GLU A 287 -13.23 -5.26 7.70
CA GLU A 287 -14.07 -5.29 6.50
C GLU A 287 -14.17 -6.72 5.95
N ASP A 288 -15.36 -7.08 5.44
CA ASP A 288 -15.73 -8.40 4.91
C ASP A 288 -15.82 -9.55 5.96
N GLU A 289 -15.63 -9.27 7.25
CA GLU A 289 -15.96 -10.25 8.31
C GLU A 289 -17.48 -10.31 8.56
N LEU A 290 -17.94 -11.45 9.10
CA LEU A 290 -19.35 -11.66 9.42
C LEU A 290 -19.52 -11.89 10.92
N VAL A 291 -20.37 -11.08 11.56
CA VAL A 291 -20.72 -11.26 12.98
C VAL A 291 -22.08 -11.93 13.09
N TYR A 292 -22.15 -13.08 13.72
CA TYR A 292 -23.37 -13.85 13.96
C TYR A 292 -23.79 -13.72 15.42
N LEU A 293 -24.94 -13.09 15.68
CA LEU A 293 -25.56 -13.02 17.00
C LEU A 293 -26.40 -14.27 17.28
N LYS A 294 -26.23 -14.79 18.50
CA LYS A 294 -26.95 -15.95 19.01
C LYS A 294 -27.60 -15.65 20.37
N CYS A 295 -28.93 -15.57 20.40
CA CYS A 295 -29.73 -15.53 21.63
C CYS A 295 -30.51 -16.84 21.81
N ASP A 296 -30.21 -17.59 22.86
CA ASP A 296 -30.88 -18.85 23.22
C ASP A 296 -31.73 -18.65 24.48
N GLY A 297 -33.05 -18.77 24.32
CA GLY A 297 -34.00 -18.79 25.44
C GLY A 297 -34.77 -20.11 25.49
N ASP A 298 -35.42 -20.35 26.63
CA ASP A 298 -36.12 -21.60 26.93
C ASP A 298 -37.26 -21.94 25.95
N PHE A 299 -37.91 -20.93 25.36
CA PHE A 299 -39.05 -21.13 24.47
C PHE A 299 -38.64 -21.17 23.00
N PHE A 300 -37.81 -20.23 22.57
CA PHE A 300 -37.25 -20.18 21.21
C PHE A 300 -36.00 -19.33 21.17
N SER A 301 -35.21 -19.54 20.11
CA SER A 301 -33.98 -18.82 19.85
C SER A 301 -34.18 -17.64 18.89
N HIS A 302 -33.35 -16.63 19.01
CA HIS A 302 -33.18 -15.56 18.02
C HIS A 302 -31.75 -15.57 17.47
N ARG A 303 -31.63 -15.31 16.17
CA ARG A 303 -30.39 -15.25 15.41
C ARG A 303 -30.44 -14.03 14.52
N ASP A 304 -29.30 -13.38 14.37
CA ASP A 304 -29.12 -12.26 13.46
C ASP A 304 -27.66 -12.25 12.99
N ASP A 305 -27.39 -11.63 11.87
CA ASP A 305 -26.04 -11.55 11.31
C ASP A 305 -25.76 -10.20 10.68
N LEU A 306 -24.50 -9.79 10.70
CA LEU A 306 -24.05 -8.51 10.19
C LEU A 306 -22.71 -8.65 9.48
N GLU A 307 -22.70 -8.38 8.18
CA GLU A 307 -21.48 -8.19 7.39
C GLU A 307 -20.84 -6.85 7.74
N ILE A 308 -19.53 -6.87 7.95
CA ILE A 308 -18.75 -5.69 8.30
C ILE A 308 -18.31 -4.98 7.02
N THR A 309 -18.68 -3.71 6.89
CA THR A 309 -18.26 -2.87 5.77
C THR A 309 -17.03 -2.07 6.16
N ARG A 310 -16.41 -1.43 5.17
CA ARG A 310 -15.31 -0.49 5.41
C ARG A 310 -15.62 0.59 6.45
N GLU A 311 -16.86 1.07 6.49
CA GLU A 311 -17.29 2.12 7.42
C GLU A 311 -17.51 1.59 8.85
N THR A 312 -17.84 0.30 9.00
CA THR A 312 -18.10 -0.32 10.31
C THR A 312 -16.92 -1.14 10.85
N ALA A 313 -15.88 -1.36 10.04
CA ALA A 313 -14.63 -1.98 10.47
C ALA A 313 -14.02 -1.23 11.68
N GLY A 314 -13.68 -1.98 12.72
CA GLY A 314 -13.17 -1.44 13.99
C GLY A 314 -14.16 -0.61 14.81
N GLN A 315 -15.43 -0.52 14.42
CA GLN A 315 -16.48 0.14 15.21
C GLN A 315 -17.22 -0.86 16.10
N PRO A 316 -17.87 -0.39 17.19
CA PRO A 316 -18.79 -1.21 17.96
C PRO A 316 -19.92 -1.78 17.08
N VAL A 317 -20.26 -3.04 17.30
CA VAL A 317 -21.34 -3.73 16.56
C VAL A 317 -22.58 -3.77 17.43
N SER A 318 -23.74 -3.41 16.86
CA SER A 318 -25.02 -3.41 17.56
C SER A 318 -26.07 -4.21 16.80
N PHE A 319 -26.77 -5.08 17.51
CA PHE A 319 -27.95 -5.80 17.04
C PHE A 319 -29.19 -5.31 17.78
N ILE A 320 -30.37 -5.40 17.15
CA ILE A 320 -31.64 -5.08 17.80
C ILE A 320 -32.48 -6.34 17.85
N VAL A 321 -32.57 -6.93 19.05
CA VAL A 321 -33.39 -8.13 19.25
C VAL A 321 -34.85 -7.71 19.49
N PRO A 322 -35.81 -8.19 18.67
CA PRO A 322 -37.19 -7.73 18.74
C PRO A 322 -37.83 -7.92 20.12
N HIS A 323 -38.64 -6.95 20.56
CA HIS A 323 -39.31 -6.98 21.88
C HIS A 323 -40.08 -8.28 22.15
N ARG A 324 -40.69 -8.88 21.11
CA ARG A 324 -41.39 -10.17 21.21
C ARG A 324 -40.50 -11.26 21.80
N PHE A 325 -39.23 -11.33 21.41
CA PHE A 325 -38.31 -12.35 21.94
C PHE A 325 -38.19 -12.23 23.46
N TRP A 326 -37.93 -11.04 23.97
CA TRP A 326 -37.76 -10.80 25.41
C TRP A 326 -39.04 -11.02 26.21
N ARG A 327 -40.17 -10.52 25.71
CA ARG A 327 -41.46 -10.65 26.39
C ARG A 327 -41.87 -12.11 26.61
N GLU A 328 -41.69 -12.96 25.61
CA GLU A 328 -42.05 -14.38 25.72
C GLU A 328 -41.13 -15.14 26.69
N HIS A 329 -39.91 -14.66 26.90
CA HIS A 329 -38.94 -15.22 27.86
C HIS A 329 -39.03 -14.58 29.26
N HIS A 330 -40.12 -13.87 29.56
CA HIS A 330 -40.32 -13.32 30.90
C HIS A 330 -40.29 -14.42 31.98
N GLY A 331 -39.46 -14.21 33.01
CA GLY A 331 -39.27 -15.15 34.11
C GLY A 331 -38.28 -16.28 33.82
N THR A 332 -37.62 -16.26 32.66
CA THR A 332 -36.55 -17.21 32.30
C THR A 332 -35.18 -16.50 32.23
N THR A 333 -34.14 -17.29 31.99
CA THR A 333 -32.81 -16.78 31.65
C THR A 333 -32.56 -16.97 30.15
N VAL A 334 -31.94 -15.99 29.51
CA VAL A 334 -31.51 -16.06 28.11
C VAL A 334 -29.99 -16.08 28.06
N GLU A 335 -29.43 -17.00 27.30
CA GLU A 335 -28.00 -17.05 26.99
C GLU A 335 -27.72 -16.31 25.68
N ILE A 336 -26.76 -15.39 25.69
CA ILE A 336 -26.45 -14.50 24.58
C ILE A 336 -24.96 -14.60 24.30
N ALA A 337 -24.61 -14.92 23.06
CA ALA A 337 -23.24 -14.95 22.58
C ALA A 337 -23.21 -14.52 21.11
N TYR A 338 -22.01 -14.31 20.59
CA TYR A 338 -21.81 -14.05 19.17
C TYR A 338 -20.60 -14.84 18.67
N THR A 339 -20.57 -15.04 17.36
CA THR A 339 -19.44 -15.63 16.64
C THR A 339 -19.00 -14.65 15.57
N ILE A 340 -17.69 -14.47 15.40
CA ILE A 340 -17.13 -13.73 14.28
C ILE A 340 -16.51 -14.74 13.32
N GLU A 341 -17.01 -14.79 12.09
CA GLU A 341 -16.35 -15.49 10.99
C GLU A 341 -15.24 -14.58 10.45
N ARG A 342 -14.01 -14.96 10.73
CA ARG A 342 -12.81 -14.21 10.38
C ARG A 342 -12.40 -14.48 8.94
N LEU A 343 -11.66 -13.55 8.33
CA LEU A 343 -11.14 -13.67 6.95
C LEU A 343 -10.15 -14.82 6.76
N ASP A 344 -9.69 -15.45 7.84
CA ASP A 344 -8.83 -16.63 7.81
C ASP A 344 -9.58 -17.95 8.03
N ASP A 345 -10.88 -17.95 7.73
CA ASP A 345 -11.80 -19.09 7.88
C ASP A 345 -11.91 -19.61 9.33
N THR A 346 -11.57 -18.77 10.31
CA THR A 346 -11.71 -19.09 11.73
C THR A 346 -13.01 -18.53 12.28
N SER A 347 -13.87 -19.39 12.82
CA SER A 347 -15.03 -18.98 13.60
C SER A 347 -14.63 -18.71 15.05
N GLN A 348 -14.59 -17.45 15.46
CA GLN A 348 -14.22 -17.05 16.82
C GLN A 348 -15.46 -16.80 17.67
N GLN A 349 -15.65 -17.59 18.72
CA GLN A 349 -16.80 -17.47 19.61
C GLN A 349 -16.50 -16.55 20.81
N SER A 350 -17.50 -15.78 21.23
CA SER A 350 -17.44 -14.99 22.46
C SER A 350 -17.85 -15.73 23.72
N ALA A 351 -17.48 -15.16 24.86
CA ALA A 351 -18.04 -15.56 26.15
C ALA A 351 -19.57 -15.39 26.16
N VAL A 352 -20.26 -16.27 26.88
CA VAL A 352 -21.72 -16.26 26.97
C VAL A 352 -22.18 -15.32 28.08
N ARG A 353 -23.02 -14.35 27.75
CA ARG A 353 -23.76 -13.52 28.70
C ARG A 353 -25.08 -14.21 29.08
N ARG A 354 -25.42 -14.24 30.37
CA ARG A 354 -26.69 -14.81 30.86
C ARG A 354 -27.53 -13.70 31.46
N ILE A 355 -28.71 -13.46 30.92
CA ILE A 355 -29.60 -12.40 31.38
C ILE A 355 -30.91 -12.97 31.91
N SER A 356 -31.26 -12.59 33.14
CA SER A 356 -32.55 -12.90 33.75
C SER A 356 -33.59 -11.87 33.30
N ILE A 357 -34.72 -12.34 32.78
CA ILE A 357 -35.78 -11.48 32.25
C ILE A 357 -36.85 -11.26 33.31
N VAL A 358 -37.05 -10.00 33.72
CA VAL A 358 -38.01 -9.64 34.77
C VAL A 358 -39.08 -8.68 34.26
N ALA A 359 -40.18 -8.64 35.02
CA ALA A 359 -41.33 -7.81 34.73
C ALA A 359 -41.03 -6.33 34.72
#